data_AF-A0A949X904-F1
#
_entry.id   AF-A0A949X904-F1
#
_cell.length_a   1.000
_cell.length_b   1.000
_cell.length_c   1.000
_cell.angle_alpha   90.00
_cell.angle_beta   90.00
_cell.angle_gamma   90.00
#
_symmetry.space_group_name_H-M   'P 1'
#
loop_
_entity.id
_entity.type
_entity.pdbx_description
1 polymer ?
#
loop_
_entity_poly.entity_id
_entity_poly.type
_entity_poly.pdbx_seq_one_letter_code
_entity_poly.pdbx_strand_id
1 'polypeptide(L)'
;MFALRGLSWPGWALFVLFLVGLATGQDFTPASPPPDAVKAAPSSSTKGIDFNEFVESVVRQERRLSELMRGLKPIMETYIQEEGARPRFQSGITPNGDDYFLSRLTFTGNVLSIVPFADEEAFKRTEEFFVQDPPPFNQVAFAQSLFPDLDHFDRQNYTFQFVRWEALGEVRCAVVDVGPGGKLDNRGFVGRIWVEDQEHNIVRFRGTFTGKGFARRAFHFDSWRLNLQGTWWLPAYIYTEESNL
;
A
#
# COMPACT_ATOMS: atom_id res chain seq x y z
N MET A 1 -37.29 -51.98 -34.79
CA MET A 1 -38.23 -50.88 -34.52
C MET A 1 -37.60 -49.59 -35.02
N PHE A 2 -38.31 -48.90 -35.92
CA PHE A 2 -37.98 -47.56 -36.42
C PHE A 2 -38.13 -46.51 -35.32
N ALA A 3 -37.25 -45.51 -35.26
CA ALA A 3 -37.59 -44.09 -35.44
C ALA A 3 -36.36 -43.18 -35.23
N LEU A 4 -36.02 -42.42 -36.27
CA LEU A 4 -35.20 -41.21 -36.23
C LEU A 4 -35.93 -40.07 -35.51
N ARG A 5 -35.15 -39.14 -34.92
CA ARG A 5 -35.21 -37.65 -35.01
C ARG A 5 -34.22 -37.11 -33.96
N GLY A 6 -33.17 -36.35 -34.25
CA GLY A 6 -32.96 -35.39 -35.34
C GLY A 6 -33.57 -34.04 -34.98
N LEU A 7 -32.89 -33.24 -34.14
CA LEU A 7 -33.12 -31.79 -34.08
C LEU A 7 -31.90 -31.05 -33.51
N SER A 8 -31.09 -30.53 -34.42
CA SER A 8 -30.12 -29.45 -34.22
C SER A 8 -30.82 -28.10 -34.47
N TRP A 9 -30.62 -27.09 -33.62
CA TRP A 9 -30.46 -25.68 -34.05
C TRP A 9 -30.01 -24.73 -32.90
N PRO A 10 -29.63 -23.47 -33.20
CA PRO A 10 -28.26 -22.94 -33.27
C PRO A 10 -27.82 -22.14 -32.04
N GLY A 11 -26.51 -21.89 -31.99
CA GLY A 11 -25.90 -20.95 -31.05
C GLY A 11 -26.27 -19.50 -31.30
N TRP A 12 -26.25 -18.73 -30.22
CA TRP A 12 -26.07 -17.28 -30.24
C TRP A 12 -24.72 -16.98 -29.61
N ALA A 13 -23.73 -16.71 -30.47
CA ALA A 13 -22.51 -16.03 -30.06
C ALA A 13 -22.87 -14.56 -29.81
N LEU A 14 -22.75 -14.12 -28.56
CA LEU A 14 -22.79 -12.71 -28.21
C LEU A 14 -21.47 -12.09 -28.69
N PHE A 15 -21.49 -11.54 -29.89
CA PHE A 15 -20.44 -10.67 -30.40
C PHE A 15 -20.66 -9.28 -29.79
N VAL A 16 -19.88 -8.92 -28.78
CA VAL A 16 -19.79 -7.53 -28.31
C VAL A 16 -18.91 -6.78 -29.31
N LEU A 17 -19.55 -6.01 -30.20
CA LEU A 17 -18.87 -5.01 -31.03
C LEU A 17 -18.51 -3.82 -30.13
N PHE A 18 -17.21 -3.59 -29.92
CA PHE A 18 -16.72 -2.27 -29.53
C PHE A 18 -16.65 -1.40 -30.79
N LEU A 19 -17.62 -0.49 -30.94
CA LEU A 19 -17.52 0.64 -31.85
C LEU A 19 -16.56 1.66 -31.24
N VAL A 20 -15.30 1.65 -31.68
CA VAL A 20 -14.38 2.77 -31.50
C VAL A 20 -14.84 3.88 -32.45
N GLY A 21 -15.54 4.86 -31.92
CA GLY A 21 -15.84 6.10 -32.64
C GLY A 21 -14.56 6.92 -32.79
N LEU A 22 -14.07 7.07 -34.02
CA LEU A 22 -13.18 8.18 -34.36
C LEU A 22 -13.97 9.48 -34.22
N ALA A 23 -13.77 10.20 -33.13
CA ALA A 23 -14.13 11.60 -33.04
C ALA A 23 -13.05 12.40 -33.80
N THR A 24 -13.43 12.92 -34.96
CA THR A 24 -12.65 13.91 -35.72
C THR A 24 -12.41 15.13 -34.83
N GLY A 25 -11.14 15.46 -34.59
CA GLY A 25 -10.74 16.67 -33.89
C GLY A 25 -11.26 17.92 -34.61
N GLN A 26 -12.05 18.72 -33.91
CA GLN A 26 -12.26 20.12 -34.25
C GLN A 26 -11.31 20.94 -33.37
N ASP A 27 -10.33 21.57 -34.01
CA ASP A 27 -9.48 22.59 -33.40
C ASP A 27 -10.35 23.76 -32.93
N PHE A 28 -10.60 23.83 -31.62
CA PHE A 28 -11.07 25.05 -30.98
C PHE A 28 -9.86 25.79 -30.40
N THR A 29 -9.33 26.75 -31.15
CA THR A 29 -8.51 27.83 -30.59
C THR A 29 -9.42 28.76 -29.79
N PRO A 30 -9.26 28.88 -28.45
CA PRO A 30 -9.95 29.93 -27.72
C PRO A 30 -9.29 31.29 -28.03
N ALA A 31 -10.11 32.25 -28.44
CA ALA A 31 -9.71 33.63 -28.67
C ALA A 31 -9.21 34.28 -27.36
N SER A 32 -8.11 35.01 -27.44
CA SER A 32 -7.55 35.79 -26.32
C SER A 32 -8.52 36.92 -25.88
N PRO A 33 -8.77 37.11 -24.57
CA PRO A 33 -9.50 38.28 -24.09
C PRO A 33 -8.65 39.56 -24.19
N PRO A 34 -9.28 40.75 -24.32
CA PRO A 34 -8.57 42.02 -24.43
C PRO A 34 -7.79 42.36 -23.15
N PRO A 35 -6.70 43.14 -23.24
CA PRO A 35 -5.93 43.54 -22.08
C PRO A 35 -6.62 44.73 -21.44
N ASP A 36 -7.33 44.51 -20.33
CA ASP A 36 -7.35 45.43 -19.19
C ASP A 36 -8.18 44.89 -18.03
N ALA A 37 -7.62 45.06 -16.82
CA ALA A 37 -8.19 44.79 -15.50
C ALA A 37 -8.22 43.33 -14.99
N VAL A 38 -7.06 42.66 -14.96
CA VAL A 38 -6.80 41.70 -13.88
C VAL A 38 -6.52 42.48 -12.61
N LYS A 39 -7.58 42.79 -11.86
CA LYS A 39 -7.47 43.24 -10.48
C LYS A 39 -6.88 42.05 -9.70
N ALA A 40 -5.60 42.14 -9.38
CA ALA A 40 -4.88 41.12 -8.61
C ALA A 40 -5.68 40.80 -7.34
N ALA A 41 -6.23 39.59 -7.27
CA ALA A 41 -6.68 39.03 -6.01
C ALA A 41 -5.48 39.01 -5.06
N PRO A 42 -5.64 39.37 -3.78
CA PRO A 42 -4.52 39.34 -2.85
C PRO A 42 -3.98 37.92 -2.80
N SER A 43 -2.73 37.76 -3.23
CA SER A 43 -1.95 36.56 -2.96
C SER A 43 -1.94 36.39 -1.45
N SER A 44 -2.73 35.45 -0.93
CA SER A 44 -2.61 35.02 0.45
C SER A 44 -1.16 34.62 0.63
N SER A 45 -0.42 35.41 1.40
CA SER A 45 0.91 35.03 1.86
C SER A 45 0.73 33.78 2.70
N THR A 46 0.87 32.61 2.09
CA THR A 46 0.94 31.35 2.82
C THR A 46 2.20 31.45 3.66
N LYS A 47 2.01 31.77 4.95
CA LYS A 47 3.07 31.69 5.95
C LYS A 47 3.58 30.26 5.85
N GLY A 48 4.82 30.08 5.38
CA GLY A 48 5.41 28.74 5.27
C GLY A 48 5.33 28.05 6.63
N ILE A 49 4.78 26.85 6.66
CA ILE A 49 4.69 26.04 7.88
C ILE A 49 6.11 25.69 8.31
N ASP A 50 6.44 25.88 9.59
CA ASP A 50 7.73 25.44 10.13
C ASP A 50 7.83 23.91 10.03
N PHE A 51 9.01 23.38 9.71
CA PHE A 51 9.17 21.93 9.55
C PHE A 51 8.76 21.15 10.81
N ASN A 52 8.90 21.73 12.01
CA ASN A 52 8.47 21.06 13.22
C ASN A 52 6.94 20.97 13.32
N GLU A 53 6.24 22.05 13.01
CA GLU A 53 4.78 22.09 12.97
C GLU A 53 4.23 21.14 11.90
N PHE A 54 4.90 21.07 10.75
CA PHE A 54 4.61 20.09 9.70
C PHE A 54 4.71 18.66 10.25
N VAL A 55 5.83 18.28 10.86
CA VAL A 55 6.03 16.93 11.43
C VAL A 55 5.01 16.61 12.53
N GLU A 56 4.65 17.58 13.38
CA GLU A 56 3.59 17.40 14.38
C GLU A 56 2.23 17.13 13.74
N SER A 57 1.94 17.76 12.60
CA SER A 57 0.75 17.45 11.81
C SER A 57 0.79 16.03 11.26
N VAL A 58 1.92 15.60 10.69
CA VAL A 58 2.08 14.23 10.18
C VAL A 58 1.82 13.19 11.27
N VAL A 59 2.48 13.35 12.42
CA VAL A 59 2.32 12.46 13.59
C VAL A 59 0.87 12.42 14.06
N ARG A 60 0.19 13.57 14.08
CA ARG A 60 -1.22 13.66 14.48
C ARG A 60 -2.13 12.93 13.49
N GLN A 61 -1.92 13.07 12.18
CA GLN A 61 -2.74 12.36 11.19
C GLN A 61 -2.49 10.85 11.23
N GLU A 62 -1.24 10.42 11.40
CA GLU A 62 -0.92 8.99 11.50
C GLU A 62 -1.59 8.33 12.72
N ARG A 63 -1.62 9.04 13.86
CA ARG A 63 -2.35 8.59 15.05
C ARG A 63 -3.85 8.47 14.80
N ARG A 64 -4.45 9.46 14.14
CA ARG A 64 -5.89 9.43 13.78
C ARG A 64 -6.23 8.26 12.85
N LEU A 65 -5.38 7.99 11.86
CA LEU A 65 -5.54 6.82 11.00
C LEU A 65 -5.45 5.53 11.80
N SER A 66 -4.47 5.41 12.71
CA SER A 66 -4.31 4.22 13.55
C SER A 66 -5.53 3.99 14.45
N GLU A 67 -6.09 5.05 15.04
CA GLU A 67 -7.33 4.99 15.82
C GLU A 67 -8.53 4.56 14.98
N LEU A 68 -8.68 5.11 13.77
CA LEU A 68 -9.72 4.70 12.83
C LEU A 68 -9.60 3.21 12.52
N MET A 69 -8.40 2.74 12.14
CA MET A 69 -8.16 1.37 11.73
C MET A 69 -8.44 0.35 12.84
N ARG A 70 -8.19 0.70 14.11
CA ARG A 70 -8.55 -0.13 15.28
C ARG A 70 -10.07 -0.34 15.42
N GLY A 71 -10.89 0.58 14.93
CA GLY A 71 -12.35 0.46 14.89
C GLY A 71 -12.88 -0.35 13.71
N LEU A 72 -12.02 -0.69 12.75
CA LEU A 72 -12.39 -1.40 11.52
C LEU A 72 -12.00 -2.89 11.59
N LYS A 73 -12.49 -3.65 10.61
CA LYS A 73 -12.07 -5.04 10.36
C LYS A 73 -11.66 -5.22 8.89
N PRO A 74 -10.54 -4.62 8.46
CA PRO A 74 -10.10 -4.68 7.07
C PRO A 74 -9.87 -6.11 6.60
N ILE A 75 -10.08 -6.34 5.31
CA ILE A 75 -9.67 -7.58 4.64
C ILE A 75 -8.31 -7.33 4.02
N MET A 76 -7.40 -8.29 4.17
CA MET A 76 -6.08 -8.30 3.56
C MET A 76 -5.99 -9.53 2.65
N GLU A 77 -5.66 -9.26 1.40
CA GLU A 77 -5.31 -10.24 0.38
C GLU A 77 -3.79 -10.21 0.21
N THR A 78 -3.15 -11.36 0.21
CA THR A 78 -1.71 -11.48 0.06
C THR A 78 -1.39 -12.52 -0.99
N TYR A 79 -0.65 -12.10 -2.00
CA TYR A 79 -0.11 -12.97 -3.04
C TYR A 79 1.41 -12.98 -2.92
N ILE A 80 2.00 -14.17 -2.97
CA ILE A 80 3.44 -14.37 -2.92
C ILE A 80 3.80 -15.22 -4.11
N GLN A 81 4.81 -14.78 -4.87
CA GLN A 81 5.43 -15.59 -5.90
C GLN A 81 6.85 -15.91 -5.46
N GLU A 82 7.15 -17.20 -5.31
CA GLU A 82 8.50 -17.67 -5.07
C GLU A 82 9.27 -17.73 -6.38
N GLU A 83 10.51 -17.26 -6.36
CA GLU A 83 11.41 -17.29 -7.50
C GLU A 83 12.46 -18.38 -7.31
N GLY A 84 12.67 -19.22 -8.31
CA GLY A 84 13.66 -20.30 -8.27
C GLY A 84 14.65 -20.22 -9.41
N ALA A 85 15.91 -20.51 -9.13
CA ALA A 85 16.93 -20.73 -10.15
C ALA A 85 16.85 -22.18 -10.66
N ARG A 86 16.22 -22.43 -11.81
CA ARG A 86 16.31 -23.74 -12.46
C ARG A 86 17.66 -23.85 -13.21
N PRO A 87 18.50 -24.86 -12.93
CA PRO A 87 19.83 -24.98 -13.56
C PRO A 87 19.81 -25.05 -15.10
N ARG A 88 18.67 -25.42 -15.68
CA ARG A 88 18.49 -25.62 -17.13
C ARG A 88 18.15 -24.33 -17.89
N PHE A 89 17.78 -23.26 -17.18
CA PHE A 89 17.49 -21.96 -17.77
C PHE A 89 18.54 -20.97 -17.28
N GLN A 90 19.64 -20.86 -18.04
CA GLN A 90 20.61 -19.80 -17.82
C GLN A 90 19.92 -18.44 -18.02
N SER A 91 19.98 -17.62 -16.97
CA SER A 91 19.58 -16.21 -16.92
C SER A 91 18.07 -15.95 -17.02
N GLY A 92 17.36 -16.14 -15.91
CA GLY A 92 16.02 -15.61 -15.71
C GLY A 92 15.42 -15.98 -14.36
N ILE A 93 14.68 -15.04 -13.76
CA ILE A 93 13.75 -15.31 -12.67
C ILE A 93 12.67 -16.25 -13.20
N THR A 94 12.54 -17.44 -12.61
CA THR A 94 11.48 -18.40 -12.99
C THR A 94 10.55 -18.60 -11.79
N PRO A 95 9.23 -18.40 -11.95
CA PRO A 95 8.27 -18.72 -10.89
C PRO A 95 8.43 -20.18 -10.44
N ASN A 96 8.57 -20.39 -9.13
CA ASN A 96 8.81 -21.68 -8.50
C ASN A 96 7.68 -22.13 -7.58
N GLY A 97 6.73 -21.25 -7.29
CA GLY A 97 5.54 -21.50 -6.49
C GLY A 97 4.80 -20.20 -6.26
N ASP A 98 3.53 -20.31 -5.89
CA ASP A 98 2.73 -19.18 -5.44
C ASP A 98 1.88 -19.54 -4.22
N ASP A 99 1.79 -18.60 -3.29
CA ASP A 99 0.92 -18.68 -2.13
C ASP A 99 -0.11 -17.55 -2.17
N TYR A 100 -1.33 -17.89 -1.76
CA TYR A 100 -2.43 -16.94 -1.68
C TYR A 100 -3.11 -17.01 -0.31
N PHE A 101 -3.21 -15.86 0.34
CA PHE A 101 -3.87 -15.72 1.63
C PHE A 101 -4.97 -14.67 1.55
N LEU A 102 -6.16 -15.04 2.04
CA LEU A 102 -7.25 -14.10 2.28
C LEU A 102 -7.56 -14.12 3.77
N SER A 103 -7.35 -12.98 4.41
CA SER A 103 -7.43 -12.87 5.86
C SER A 103 -8.13 -11.58 6.30
N ARG A 104 -8.66 -11.60 7.52
CA ARG A 104 -9.25 -10.43 8.19
C ARG A 104 -8.27 -9.90 9.24
N LEU A 105 -8.04 -8.59 9.22
CA LEU A 105 -7.26 -7.91 10.24
C LEU A 105 -8.14 -7.61 11.45
N THR A 106 -7.60 -7.86 12.63
CA THR A 106 -8.21 -7.52 13.91
C THR A 106 -7.20 -6.82 14.80
N PHE A 107 -7.67 -5.85 15.60
CA PHE A 107 -6.84 -5.11 16.54
C PHE A 107 -7.31 -5.43 17.96
N THR A 108 -6.43 -5.97 18.80
CA THR A 108 -6.68 -6.15 20.23
C THR A 108 -5.83 -5.14 20.99
N GLY A 109 -6.41 -3.98 21.27
CA GLY A 109 -5.66 -2.81 21.73
C GLY A 109 -4.66 -2.37 20.66
N ASN A 110 -3.38 -2.58 20.95
CA ASN A 110 -2.26 -2.21 20.10
C ASN A 110 -1.69 -3.41 19.30
N VAL A 111 -2.23 -4.61 19.51
CA VAL A 111 -1.75 -5.81 18.84
C VAL A 111 -2.55 -6.02 17.56
N LEU A 112 -1.86 -6.00 16.43
CA LEU A 112 -2.39 -6.40 15.13
C LEU A 112 -2.35 -7.92 15.00
N SER A 113 -3.50 -8.51 14.68
CA SER A 113 -3.70 -9.95 14.50
C SER A 113 -4.41 -10.23 13.18
N ILE A 114 -4.20 -11.44 12.66
CA ILE A 114 -4.76 -11.89 11.38
C ILE A 114 -5.61 -13.13 11.63
N VAL A 115 -6.81 -13.13 11.08
CA VAL A 115 -7.74 -14.26 11.11
C VAL A 115 -7.98 -14.73 9.68
N PRO A 116 -7.45 -15.89 9.25
CA PRO A 116 -7.69 -16.43 7.91
C PRO A 116 -9.18 -16.65 7.64
N PHE A 117 -9.62 -16.47 6.39
CA PHE A 117 -10.99 -16.82 5.98
C PHE A 117 -11.17 -18.30 5.63
N ALA A 118 -10.07 -19.04 5.41
CA ALA A 118 -10.13 -20.47 5.16
C ALA A 118 -10.57 -21.24 6.43
N ASP A 119 -11.25 -22.37 6.23
CA ASP A 119 -11.85 -23.18 7.31
C ASP A 119 -10.79 -23.59 8.35
N GLU A 120 -11.10 -23.49 9.64
CA GLU A 120 -10.15 -23.77 10.73
C GLU A 120 -9.57 -25.20 10.64
N GLU A 121 -10.36 -26.15 10.14
CA GLU A 121 -9.92 -27.54 9.89
C GLU A 121 -8.97 -27.67 8.70
N ALA A 122 -9.04 -26.78 7.71
CA ALA A 122 -8.05 -26.72 6.65
C ALA A 122 -6.73 -26.18 7.23
N PHE A 123 -6.79 -25.08 7.98
CA PHE A 123 -5.62 -24.44 8.61
C PHE A 123 -4.89 -25.36 9.61
N LYS A 124 -5.63 -26.09 10.46
CA LYS A 124 -5.06 -27.09 11.38
C LYS A 124 -4.38 -28.26 10.66
N ARG A 125 -4.96 -28.70 9.54
CA ARG A 125 -4.38 -29.76 8.71
C ARG A 125 -3.13 -29.28 7.98
N THR A 126 -3.07 -28.00 7.59
CA THR A 126 -1.84 -27.38 7.10
C THR A 126 -0.77 -27.35 8.21
N GLU A 127 -1.10 -26.89 9.43
CA GLU A 127 -0.15 -26.89 10.55
C GLU A 127 0.42 -28.28 10.89
N GLU A 128 -0.38 -29.35 10.83
CA GLU A 128 0.09 -30.72 11.09
C GLU A 128 1.10 -31.26 10.05
N PHE A 129 1.13 -30.71 8.83
CA PHE A 129 2.09 -31.10 7.77
C PHE A 129 3.33 -30.20 7.67
N PHE A 130 3.40 -29.07 8.40
CA PHE A 130 4.48 -28.07 8.26
C PHE A 130 5.32 -27.84 9.52
N VAL A 131 5.37 -28.78 10.48
CA VAL A 131 6.15 -28.59 11.74
C VAL A 131 7.67 -28.78 11.58
N GLN A 132 8.24 -28.89 10.38
CA GLN A 132 9.69 -29.07 10.24
C GLN A 132 10.52 -27.85 9.83
N ASP A 133 9.92 -26.73 9.41
CA ASP A 133 10.66 -25.47 9.22
C ASP A 133 9.69 -24.29 9.42
N PRO A 134 10.12 -23.13 9.96
CA PRO A 134 9.24 -21.97 10.04
C PRO A 134 8.76 -21.61 8.62
N PRO A 135 7.48 -21.26 8.42
CA PRO A 135 7.01 -20.87 7.09
C PRO A 135 7.85 -19.70 6.57
N PRO A 136 8.24 -19.71 5.28
CA PRO A 136 9.11 -18.66 4.70
C PRO A 136 8.47 -17.27 4.79
N PHE A 137 7.14 -17.21 4.90
CA PHE A 137 6.39 -15.98 5.02
C PHE A 137 5.61 -15.84 6.35
N ASN A 138 5.70 -14.65 6.96
CA ASN A 138 4.95 -14.30 8.16
C ASN A 138 3.90 -13.23 7.85
N GLN A 139 2.64 -13.65 7.67
CA GLN A 139 1.51 -12.76 7.37
C GLN A 139 1.37 -11.61 8.39
N VAL A 140 1.57 -11.87 9.69
CA VAL A 140 1.44 -10.83 10.73
C VAL A 140 2.54 -9.78 10.60
N ALA A 141 3.77 -10.20 10.31
CA ALA A 141 4.86 -9.28 10.00
C ALA A 141 4.57 -8.45 8.75
N PHE A 142 4.01 -9.07 7.71
CA PHE A 142 3.58 -8.40 6.49
C PHE A 142 2.45 -7.38 6.73
N ALA A 143 1.46 -7.71 7.58
CA ALA A 143 0.40 -6.77 7.89
C ALA A 143 0.86 -5.57 8.73
N GLN A 144 1.96 -5.70 9.48
CA GLN A 144 2.52 -4.56 10.22
C GLN A 144 3.07 -3.48 9.30
N SER A 145 3.48 -3.82 8.07
CA SER A 145 3.90 -2.86 7.03
C SER A 145 2.79 -1.93 6.53
N LEU A 146 1.56 -2.04 7.05
CA LEU A 146 0.48 -1.06 6.84
C LEU A 146 0.76 0.29 7.54
N PHE A 147 1.65 0.31 8.53
CA PHE A 147 2.00 1.49 9.31
C PHE A 147 3.52 1.63 9.45
N PRO A 148 4.08 2.86 9.42
CA PRO A 148 5.47 3.07 9.81
C PRO A 148 5.70 2.66 11.27
N ASP A 149 4.78 2.99 12.18
CA ASP A 149 4.73 2.45 13.53
C ASP A 149 3.30 2.66 14.06
N LEU A 150 2.64 1.58 14.48
CA LEU A 150 1.23 1.63 14.87
C LEU A 150 0.99 2.45 16.15
N ASP A 151 1.99 2.55 17.02
CA ASP A 151 1.80 3.06 18.38
C ASP A 151 2.76 4.19 18.76
N HIS A 152 4.00 4.13 18.25
CA HIS A 152 5.09 4.98 18.72
C HIS A 152 5.60 5.93 17.64
N PHE A 153 4.83 6.14 16.56
CA PHE A 153 5.20 7.08 15.50
C PHE A 153 5.10 8.53 15.98
N ASP A 154 6.12 9.00 16.70
CA ASP A 154 6.20 10.35 17.25
C ASP A 154 7.65 10.86 17.33
N ARG A 155 7.81 12.15 17.65
CA ARG A 155 9.11 12.82 17.73
C ARG A 155 9.99 12.42 18.92
N GLN A 156 9.45 11.73 19.93
CA GLN A 156 10.26 11.20 21.03
C GLN A 156 10.98 9.91 20.63
N ASN A 157 10.39 9.20 19.67
CA ASN A 157 10.80 7.88 19.22
C ASN A 157 11.44 7.91 17.83
N TYR A 158 11.13 8.90 17.00
CA TYR A 158 11.63 9.01 15.63
C TYR A 158 12.23 10.38 15.33
N THR A 159 13.22 10.36 14.46
CA THR A 159 13.78 11.56 13.80
C THR A 159 13.19 11.71 12.41
N PHE A 160 13.06 12.96 11.97
CA PHE A 160 12.45 13.32 10.70
C PHE A 160 13.38 14.30 9.98
N GLN A 161 13.70 14.03 8.73
CA GLN A 161 14.55 14.88 7.92
C GLN A 161 13.91 15.16 6.56
N PHE A 162 13.61 16.42 6.28
CA PHE A 162 13.13 16.82 4.96
C PHE A 162 14.17 16.52 3.88
N VAL A 163 13.73 15.90 2.79
CA VAL A 163 14.57 15.55 1.65
C VAL A 163 14.29 16.49 0.48
N ARG A 164 13.04 16.51 0.02
CA ARG A 164 12.59 17.30 -1.16
C ARG A 164 11.07 17.33 -1.27
N TRP A 165 10.58 18.14 -2.19
CA TRP A 165 9.22 17.99 -2.72
C TRP A 165 9.22 17.01 -3.90
N GLU A 166 8.20 16.18 -4.01
CA GLU A 166 8.01 15.20 -5.08
C GLU A 166 6.51 15.01 -5.35
N ALA A 167 6.11 14.87 -6.62
CA ALA A 167 4.73 14.58 -6.97
C ALA A 167 4.54 13.07 -7.20
N LEU A 168 3.53 12.47 -6.56
CA LEU A 168 3.07 11.11 -6.81
C LEU A 168 1.76 11.18 -7.61
N GLY A 169 1.87 11.13 -8.93
CA GLY A 169 0.75 11.44 -9.82
C GLY A 169 0.33 12.91 -9.64
N GLU A 170 -0.91 13.13 -9.23
CA GLU A 170 -1.48 14.47 -8.98
C GLU A 170 -1.25 14.97 -7.54
N VAL A 171 -0.68 14.13 -6.66
CA VAL A 171 -0.50 14.45 -5.24
C VAL A 171 0.88 15.02 -5.00
N ARG A 172 0.96 16.30 -4.63
CA ARG A 172 2.23 16.92 -4.23
C ARG A 172 2.60 16.50 -2.81
N CYS A 173 3.82 16.00 -2.64
CA CYS A 173 4.28 15.44 -1.39
C CYS A 173 5.59 16.06 -0.91
N ALA A 174 5.71 16.27 0.40
CA ALA A 174 6.99 16.38 1.06
C ALA A 174 7.57 14.97 1.28
N VAL A 175 8.81 14.79 0.85
CA VAL A 175 9.57 13.56 1.06
C VAL A 175 10.41 13.72 2.32
N VAL A 176 10.25 12.81 3.27
CA VAL A 176 10.89 12.89 4.59
C VAL A 176 11.54 11.55 4.90
N ASP A 177 12.82 11.58 5.25
CA ASP A 177 13.50 10.42 5.81
C ASP A 177 13.14 10.29 7.29
N VAL A 178 12.85 9.06 7.71
CA VAL A 178 12.44 8.70 9.06
C VAL A 178 13.35 7.60 9.56
N GLY A 179 13.87 7.77 10.76
CA GLY A 179 14.65 6.74 11.44
C GLY A 179 14.41 6.78 12.95
N PRO A 180 14.63 5.66 13.64
CA PRO A 180 14.48 5.59 15.08
C PRO A 180 15.46 6.58 15.73
N GLY A 181 14.97 7.28 16.74
CA GLY A 181 15.72 8.24 17.54
C GLY A 181 15.35 8.12 19.01
N GLY A 182 16.09 8.86 19.85
CA GLY A 182 15.75 8.98 21.27
C GLY A 182 15.70 7.64 22.01
N LYS A 183 14.50 7.23 22.45
CA LYS A 183 14.27 6.12 23.40
C LYS A 183 14.21 4.72 22.79
N LEU A 184 14.14 4.61 21.47
CA LEU A 184 13.89 3.33 20.80
C LEU A 184 15.13 2.43 20.67
N ASP A 185 16.32 2.83 21.15
CA ASP A 185 17.56 2.03 21.05
C ASP A 185 17.79 1.48 19.62
N ASN A 186 17.59 2.34 18.62
CA ASN A 186 17.66 2.01 17.19
C ASN A 186 16.74 0.86 16.73
N ARG A 187 15.58 0.70 17.36
CA ARG A 187 14.53 -0.25 16.94
C ARG A 187 13.38 0.49 16.26
N GLY A 188 12.69 -0.15 15.33
CA GLY A 188 11.52 0.42 14.65
C GLY A 188 11.77 0.71 13.18
N PHE A 189 10.90 1.53 12.58
CA PHE A 189 10.95 1.82 11.15
C PHE A 189 12.13 2.71 10.75
N VAL A 190 12.83 2.30 9.71
CA VAL A 190 13.83 3.10 9.02
C VAL A 190 13.42 3.18 7.56
N GLY A 191 13.27 4.39 7.04
CA GLY A 191 12.86 4.55 5.65
C GLY A 191 12.50 5.97 5.28
N ARG A 192 11.63 6.08 4.29
CA ARG A 192 11.19 7.34 3.70
C ARG A 192 9.67 7.36 3.60
N ILE A 193 9.08 8.49 3.97
CA ILE A 193 7.65 8.76 3.86
C ILE A 193 7.39 9.86 2.82
N TRP A 194 6.27 9.77 2.13
CA TRP A 194 5.70 10.82 1.28
C TRP A 194 4.44 11.32 1.95
N VAL A 195 4.41 12.61 2.22
CA VAL A 195 3.34 13.27 2.97
C VAL A 195 2.70 14.32 2.08
N GLU A 196 1.40 14.24 1.85
CA GLU A 196 0.69 15.22 1.01
C GLU A 196 0.63 16.62 1.65
N ASP A 197 0.53 17.66 0.83
CA ASP A 197 0.72 19.06 1.23
C ASP A 197 -0.56 19.80 1.66
N GLN A 198 -1.71 19.14 1.72
CA GLN A 198 -2.99 19.72 2.13
C GLN A 198 -3.29 19.44 3.61
N GLU A 199 -3.34 18.17 4.00
CA GLU A 199 -3.73 17.73 5.35
C GLU A 199 -2.60 17.01 6.10
N HIS A 200 -1.43 16.86 5.45
CA HIS A 200 -0.23 16.21 5.96
C HIS A 200 -0.40 14.72 6.28
N ASN A 201 -1.21 14.01 5.50
CA ASN A 201 -1.31 12.55 5.56
C ASN A 201 -0.10 11.89 4.90
N ILE A 202 0.40 10.81 5.50
CA ILE A 202 1.32 9.92 4.79
C ILE A 202 0.52 9.18 3.72
N VAL A 203 0.95 9.28 2.46
CA VAL A 203 0.29 8.64 1.31
C VAL A 203 1.07 7.44 0.77
N ARG A 204 2.38 7.41 1.02
CA ARG A 204 3.28 6.31 0.69
C ARG A 204 4.42 6.28 1.70
N PHE A 205 4.96 5.10 1.98
CA PHE A 205 6.22 4.98 2.70
C PHE A 205 6.93 3.69 2.31
N ARG A 206 8.26 3.76 2.24
CA ARG A 206 9.12 2.61 1.97
C ARG A 206 10.22 2.50 2.99
N GLY A 207 10.60 1.29 3.35
CA GLY A 207 11.64 1.07 4.34
C GLY A 207 11.66 -0.36 4.85
N THR A 208 12.19 -0.52 6.05
CA THR A 208 12.24 -1.79 6.76
C THR A 208 12.14 -1.57 8.27
N PHE A 209 11.88 -2.64 9.02
CA PHE A 209 11.89 -2.61 10.48
C PHE A 209 13.23 -3.12 11.03
N THR A 210 13.78 -2.39 11.99
CA THR A 210 15.07 -2.69 12.63
C THR A 210 14.91 -3.11 14.09
N GLY A 211 15.86 -3.89 14.60
CA GLY A 211 15.94 -4.34 16.00
C GLY A 211 15.83 -5.86 16.17
N LYS A 212 16.39 -6.41 17.26
CA LYS A 212 16.48 -7.88 17.49
C LYS A 212 15.12 -8.58 17.47
N GLY A 213 14.05 -7.94 17.94
CA GLY A 213 12.67 -8.46 17.90
C GLY A 213 12.00 -8.37 16.52
N PHE A 214 12.61 -7.64 15.59
CA PHE A 214 12.13 -7.41 14.22
C PHE A 214 12.96 -8.15 13.17
N ALA A 215 13.94 -8.98 13.56
CA ALA A 215 14.79 -9.71 12.62
C ALA A 215 13.98 -10.60 11.65
N ARG A 216 12.86 -11.17 12.11
CA ARG A 216 11.91 -11.95 11.27
C ARG A 216 10.95 -11.06 10.44
N ARG A 217 11.13 -9.75 10.51
CA ARG A 217 10.35 -8.69 9.82
C ARG A 217 11.26 -7.76 9.01
N ALA A 218 12.54 -8.11 8.87
CA ALA A 218 13.55 -7.31 8.21
C ALA A 218 13.52 -7.52 6.69
N PHE A 219 12.33 -7.45 6.09
CA PHE A 219 12.18 -7.29 4.64
C PHE A 219 11.96 -5.81 4.33
N HIS A 220 12.30 -5.40 3.12
CA HIS A 220 12.01 -4.09 2.59
C HIS A 220 10.62 -4.09 2.00
N PHE A 221 9.87 -3.03 2.25
CA PHE A 221 8.53 -2.89 1.71
C PHE A 221 8.28 -1.48 1.20
N ASP A 222 7.31 -1.38 0.32
CA ASP A 222 6.73 -0.14 -0.18
C ASP A 222 5.22 -0.19 0.03
N SER A 223 4.71 0.70 0.88
CA SER A 223 3.33 0.73 1.34
C SER A 223 2.64 1.98 0.81
N TRP A 224 1.48 1.79 0.18
CA TRP A 224 0.70 2.82 -0.51
C TRP A 224 -0.69 2.94 0.10
N ARG A 225 -1.18 4.18 0.16
CA ARG A 225 -2.52 4.52 0.63
C ARG A 225 -3.33 5.15 -0.47
N LEU A 226 -4.64 4.92 -0.43
CA LEU A 226 -5.60 5.52 -1.35
C LEU A 226 -6.58 6.40 -0.59
N ASN A 227 -6.93 7.52 -1.21
CA ASN A 227 -8.02 8.38 -0.76
C ASN A 227 -9.31 8.02 -1.51
N LEU A 228 -10.15 7.18 -0.92
CA LEU A 228 -11.37 6.66 -1.56
C LEU A 228 -12.63 7.50 -1.27
N GLN A 229 -12.58 8.41 -0.28
CA GLN A 229 -13.74 9.17 0.21
C GLN A 229 -13.44 10.65 0.46
N GLY A 230 -12.35 11.19 -0.10
CA GLY A 230 -11.91 12.57 0.07
C GLY A 230 -11.23 12.88 1.41
N THR A 231 -11.52 12.13 2.48
CA THR A 231 -11.08 12.47 3.84
C THR A 231 -9.89 11.64 4.35
N TRP A 232 -9.78 10.37 3.97
CA TRP A 232 -8.83 9.43 4.59
C TRP A 232 -7.94 8.76 3.56
N TRP A 233 -6.64 8.79 3.82
CA TRP A 233 -5.65 7.98 3.11
C TRP A 233 -5.53 6.61 3.79
N LEU A 234 -6.31 5.64 3.31
CA LEU A 234 -6.37 4.30 3.89
C LEU A 234 -5.31 3.38 3.25
N PRO A 235 -4.69 2.47 4.03
CA PRO A 235 -3.79 1.47 3.47
C PRO A 235 -4.46 0.65 2.37
N ALA A 236 -3.76 0.48 1.24
CA ALA A 236 -4.31 -0.17 0.05
C ALA A 236 -3.40 -1.24 -0.54
N TYR A 237 -2.10 -0.95 -0.65
CA TYR A 237 -1.14 -1.89 -1.24
C TYR A 237 0.14 -1.93 -0.43
N ILE A 238 0.70 -3.13 -0.28
CA ILE A 238 2.05 -3.35 0.21
C ILE A 238 2.77 -4.18 -0.83
N TYR A 239 3.95 -3.75 -1.23
CA TYR A 239 4.84 -4.50 -2.11
C TYR A 239 6.14 -4.82 -1.38
N THR A 240 6.63 -6.03 -1.59
CA THR A 240 7.94 -6.50 -1.10
C THR A 240 8.55 -7.37 -2.19
N GLU A 241 9.87 -7.27 -2.36
CA GLU A 241 10.66 -8.13 -3.24
C GLU A 241 11.98 -8.37 -2.52
N GLU A 242 12.28 -9.63 -2.24
CA GLU A 242 13.48 -10.02 -1.51
C GLU A 242 14.11 -11.22 -2.21
N SER A 243 15.40 -11.10 -2.54
CA SER A 243 16.10 -12.12 -3.32
C SER A 243 16.64 -13.28 -2.48
N ASN A 244 16.48 -13.25 -1.14
CA ASN A 244 17.03 -14.23 -0.20
C ASN A 244 16.18 -14.40 1.08
N LEU A 245 14.86 -14.65 0.96
CA LEU A 245 14.02 -14.99 2.12
C LEU A 245 14.29 -16.41 2.66
#